data_AF-A0A974P628-F1
#
_entry.id   AF-A0A974P628-F1
#
_cell.length_a   1.000
_cell.length_b   1.000
_cell.length_c   1.000
_cell.angle_alpha   90.00
_cell.angle_beta   90.00
_cell.angle_gamma   90.00
#
_symmetry.space_group_name_H-M   'P 1'
#
loop_
_entity.id
_entity.type
_entity.pdbx_description
1 polymer ?
#
loop_
_entity_poly.entity_id
_entity_poly.type
_entity_poly.pdbx_seq_one_letter_code
_entity_poly.pdbx_strand_id
1 'polypeptide(L)' 'MGRESRQVRNAVRVEAEMPAKLLYEDGSVVLGVSHDISMGGVSIETRSPQGSAPSPASSCPAASGASASR' A
#
# COMPACT_ATOMS: atom_id res chain seq x y z
N MET A 1 -30.03 18.98 3.73
CA MET A 1 -28.98 18.52 2.80
C MET A 1 -27.67 18.60 3.54
N GLY A 2 -27.15 17.46 3.99
CA GLY A 2 -26.03 17.36 4.91
C GLY A 2 -24.69 17.57 4.20
N ARG A 3 -23.74 18.21 4.90
CA ARG A 3 -22.34 18.36 4.47
C ARG A 3 -21.76 17.00 4.06
N GLU A 4 -21.48 16.83 2.78
CA GLU A 4 -20.67 15.72 2.29
C GLU A 4 -19.25 15.83 2.88
N SER A 5 -18.76 14.75 3.48
CA SER A 5 -17.40 14.64 3.97
C SER A 5 -16.42 14.45 2.82
N ARG A 6 -15.28 15.14 2.86
CA ARG A 6 -14.26 15.10 1.80
C ARG A 6 -13.77 13.65 1.54
N GLN A 7 -14.19 13.07 0.42
CA GLN A 7 -13.68 11.79 -0.07
C GLN A 7 -12.38 12.02 -0.85
N VAL A 8 -11.24 11.71 -0.24
CA VAL A 8 -9.89 11.93 -0.82
C VAL A 8 -9.30 10.69 -1.50
N ARG A 9 -9.99 9.54 -1.47
CA ARG A 9 -9.47 8.27 -1.99
C ARG A 9 -10.23 7.83 -3.23
N ASN A 10 -9.47 7.45 -4.27
CA ASN A 10 -10.00 7.02 -5.57
C ASN A 10 -10.60 5.60 -5.56
N ALA A 11 -10.31 4.77 -4.57
CA ALA A 11 -10.78 3.39 -4.48
C ALA A 11 -11.44 3.12 -3.13
N VAL A 12 -12.53 2.35 -3.17
CA VAL A 12 -13.22 1.82 -1.98
C VAL A 12 -12.32 0.81 -1.29
N ARG A 13 -12.21 0.92 0.04
CA ARG A 13 -11.53 -0.04 0.90
C ARG A 13 -12.58 -0.82 1.69
N VAL A 14 -12.34 -2.11 1.82
CA VAL A 14 -13.14 -3.00 2.66
C VAL A 14 -12.27 -3.37 3.85
N GLU A 15 -12.76 -3.07 5.06
CA GLU A 15 -12.15 -3.57 6.29
C GLU A 15 -12.39 -5.08 6.37
N ALA A 16 -11.30 -5.85 6.41
CA ALA A 16 -11.36 -7.30 6.40
C ALA A 16 -10.12 -7.87 7.08
N GLU A 17 -10.34 -8.64 8.15
CA GLU A 17 -9.31 -9.39 8.84
C GLU A 17 -9.16 -10.78 8.20
N MET A 18 -8.14 -10.92 7.36
CA MET A 18 -7.83 -12.18 6.70
C MET A 18 -6.38 -12.57 6.93
N PRO A 19 -6.09 -13.85 7.26
CA PRO A 19 -4.72 -14.34 7.30
C PRO A 19 -4.03 -14.17 5.94
N ALA A 20 -2.81 -13.64 5.95
CA ALA A 20 -2.02 -13.37 4.76
C ALA A 20 -0.60 -13.95 4.88
N LYS A 21 -0.07 -14.39 3.74
CA LYS A 21 1.31 -14.87 3.59
C LYS A 21 2.02 -14.01 2.54
N LEU A 22 3.04 -13.28 2.97
CA LEU A 22 3.91 -12.47 2.13
C LEU A 22 5.13 -13.30 1.71
N LEU A 23 5.39 -13.35 0.41
CA LEU A 23 6.55 -14.01 -0.19
C LEU A 23 7.42 -12.91 -0.81
N TYR A 24 8.63 -12.74 -0.31
CA TYR A 24 9.58 -11.76 -0.84
C TYR A 24 10.50 -12.41 -1.89
N GLU A 25 11.15 -11.57 -2.69
CA GLU A 25 12.01 -12.02 -3.80
C GLU A 25 13.27 -12.76 -3.31
N ASP A 26 13.72 -12.48 -2.09
CA ASP A 26 14.81 -13.20 -1.43
C ASP A 26 14.40 -14.58 -0.90
N GLY A 27 13.13 -14.98 -1.12
CA GLY A 27 12.55 -16.22 -0.64
C GLY A 27 12.08 -16.17 0.82
N SER A 28 12.23 -15.03 1.51
CA SER A 28 11.73 -14.87 2.87
C SER A 28 10.21 -14.85 2.90
N VAL A 29 9.66 -15.35 4.00
CA VAL A 29 8.22 -15.50 4.19
C VAL A 29 7.80 -14.80 5.47
N VAL A 30 6.81 -13.91 5.36
CA VAL A 30 6.23 -13.22 6.52
C VAL A 30 4.74 -13.52 6.60
N LEU A 31 4.26 -13.89 7.78
CA LEU A 31 2.85 -14.11 8.06
C LEU A 31 2.25 -12.87 8.71
N GLY A 32 1.00 -12.56 8.37
CA GLY A 32 0.30 -11.41 8.91
C GLY A 32 -1.22 -11.52 8.79
N VAL A 33 -1.90 -10.46 9.19
CA VAL A 33 -3.36 -10.33 9.08
C VAL A 33 -3.66 -9.01 8.35
N SER A 34 -4.55 -9.04 7.36
CA SER A 34 -4.98 -7.81 6.68
C SER A 34 -5.85 -6.96 7.60
N HIS A 35 -5.78 -5.64 7.46
CA HIS A 35 -6.73 -4.73 8.12
C HIS A 35 -7.74 -4.17 7.11
N ASP A 36 -7.25 -3.75 5.93
CA ASP A 36 -8.09 -3.26 4.84
C ASP A 36 -7.56 -3.69 3.48
N ILE A 37 -8.49 -3.97 2.56
CA ILE A 37 -8.22 -4.43 1.20
C ILE A 37 -8.91 -3.48 0.21
N SER A 38 -8.20 -3.14 -0.86
CA SER A 38 -8.74 -2.38 -1.99
C SER A 38 -8.18 -2.90 -3.31
N MET A 39 -8.76 -2.44 -4.41
CA MET A 39 -8.22 -2.72 -5.76
C MET A 39 -6.80 -2.18 -5.98
N GLY A 40 -6.35 -1.19 -5.19
CA GLY A 40 -5.00 -0.64 -5.29
C GLY A 40 -3.97 -1.31 -4.39
N GLY A 41 -4.40 -2.17 -3.45
CA GLY A 41 -3.50 -2.82 -2.51
C GLY A 41 -4.18 -3.19 -1.19
N VAL A 42 -3.37 -3.77 -0.29
CA VAL A 42 -3.78 -4.29 1.01
C VAL A 42 -2.87 -3.77 2.11
N SER A 43 -3.45 -3.44 3.26
CA SER A 43 -2.70 -3.16 4.50
C SER A 43 -2.62 -4.43 5.33
N ILE A 44 -1.40 -4.85 5.69
CA ILE A 44 -1.16 -6.10 6.44
C ILE A 44 -0.34 -5.77 7.67
N GLU A 45 -0.87 -6.14 8.83
CA GLU A 45 -0.12 -6.15 10.08
C GLU A 45 0.71 -7.44 10.15
N THR A 46 2.02 -7.29 10.33
CA THR A 46 2.95 -8.41 10.43
C THR A 46 3.74 -8.33 11.73
N ARG A 47 4.04 -9.49 12.32
CA ARG A 47 5.00 -9.57 13.43
C ARG A 47 6.37 -9.84 12.83
N SER A 48 7.17 -8.79 12.66
CA SER A 48 8.54 -8.92 12.17
C SER A 48 9.37 -9.80 13.13
N PRO A 49 10.04 -10.87 12.66
CA PRO A 49 11.18 -11.38 13.38
C PRO A 49 12.27 -10.29 13.28
N GLN A 50 12.57 -9.64 14.41
CA GLN A 50 13.48 -8.51 14.57
C GLN A 50 14.47 -8.32 13.40
N GLY A 51 14.27 -7.32 12.53
CA GLY A 51 15.34 -6.82 11.66
C GLY A 51 15.01 -6.38 10.23
N SER A 52 13.78 -6.49 9.73
CA SER A 52 13.45 -5.96 8.39
C SER A 52 12.59 -4.70 8.47
N ALA A 53 13.25 -3.55 8.54
CA ALA A 53 12.58 -2.29 8.24
C ALA A 53 12.13 -2.32 6.76
N PRO A 54 10.86 -2.01 6.45
CA PRO A 54 10.44 -1.91 5.06
C PRO A 54 11.17 -0.73 4.42
N SER A 55 11.97 -0.99 3.39
CA SER A 55 12.45 0.06 2.49
C SER A 55 11.21 0.75 1.90
N PRO A 56 11.08 2.10 2.01
CA PRO A 56 9.94 2.78 1.43
C PRO A 56 9.94 2.50 -0.07
N ALA A 57 8.85 1.90 -0.55
CA ALA A 57 8.61 1.62 -1.96
C ALA A 57 8.97 2.88 -2.76
N SER A 58 10.01 2.74 -3.58
CA SER A 58 10.49 3.73 -4.54
C SER A 58 9.30 4.46 -5.16
N SER A 59 9.13 5.73 -4.78
CA SER A 59 8.20 6.64 -5.45
C SER A 59 8.55 6.66 -6.94
N CYS A 60 7.67 6.12 -7.78
CA CYS A 60 7.74 6.30 -9.21
C CYS A 60 7.87 7.79 -9.51
N PRO A 61 8.92 8.27 -10.19
CA PRO A 61 8.95 9.66 -10.62
C PRO A 61 7.82 9.85 -11.64
N ALA A 62 6.89 10.76 -11.34
CA ALA A 62 5.98 11.28 -12.33
C ALA A 62 6.81 11.87 -13.47
N ALA A 63 6.56 11.44 -14.70
CA ALA A 63 7.13 12.04 -15.89
C ALA A 63 6.68 13.50 -15.98
N SER A 64 7.48 14.43 -15.44
CA SER A 64 7.31 15.86 -15.68
C SER A 64 7.85 16.15 -17.09
N GLY A 65 6.95 16.52 -17.99
CA GLY A 65 7.27 16.96 -19.33
C GLY A 65 8.28 18.10 -19.32
N ALA A 66 9.36 17.91 -20.08
CA ALA A 66 10.25 18.98 -20.49
C ALA A 66 10.10 19.17 -22.00
N SER A 67 9.36 20.22 -22.40
CA SER A 67 9.53 20.85 -23.71
C SER A 67 9.76 22.33 -23.44
N ALA A 68 11.04 22.66 -23.32
CA ALA A 68 11.51 24.03 -23.20
C ALA A 68 11.59 24.63 -24.61
N SER A 69 10.92 25.77 -24.77
CA SER A 69 11.07 26.66 -25.92
C SER A 69 12.52 27.11 -26.11
N ARG A 70 12.98 27.11 -27.36
CA ARG A 70 13.92 28.09 -27.90
C ARG A 70 13.50 28.42 -29.31
#